data_AF-Q12N11-F1
#
_entry.id   AF-Q12N11-F1
#
_cell.length_a   1.000
_cell.length_b   1.000
_cell.length_c   1.000
_cell.angle_alpha   90.00
_cell.angle_beta   90.00
_cell.angle_gamma   90.00
#
_symmetry.space_group_name_H-M   'P 1'
#
loop_
_entity.id
_entity.type
_entity.pdbx_description
1 polymer ?
#
loop_
_entity_poly.entity_id
_entity_poly.type
_entity_poly.pdbx_seq_one_letter_code
_entity_poly.pdbx_strand_id
1 'polypeptide(L)'
;MYLFFKKQWFGILSLVISIGLSSYMYLSSKIERVPVFLTDPVQTLVANGDKKGSEKISVIDNNSNLIEGDVIAIKFNFWNEGRHTIKSTDILEDLVLTLEGEDVVIRDQNIIASTRDNVVSATLTKINDSSLNLNFKTLENSDGFSGQIIYSAKGSAKLSLSGDFEGVEDNEILGDKDLENRIFWRWYIPITIISIIAILSFFGVIALFTKITNVVGSKLNDSHKSKLQSLSKPIGITAGVIFFLAYMGFATQAAVNGKALNEMPEKLKSALVETSNRVAGGV
;
A
#
# COMPACT_ATOMS: atom_id res chain seq x y z
N MET A 1 29.88 32.41 -7.78
CA MET A 1 28.86 31.35 -7.58
C MET A 1 27.43 31.89 -7.59
N TYR A 2 27.06 32.85 -6.74
CA TYR A 2 25.69 33.42 -6.68
C TYR A 2 25.15 33.96 -8.03
N LEU A 3 25.97 34.70 -8.78
CA LEU A 3 25.58 35.25 -10.10
C LEU A 3 25.28 34.17 -11.14
N PHE A 4 25.93 33.01 -11.05
CA PHE A 4 25.70 31.88 -11.93
C PHE A 4 24.31 31.27 -11.68
N PHE A 5 23.99 30.99 -10.40
CA PHE A 5 22.66 30.49 -10.01
C PHE A 5 21.55 31.47 -10.39
N LYS A 6 21.75 32.78 -10.21
CA LYS A 6 20.76 33.79 -10.59
C LYS A 6 20.51 33.86 -12.10
N LYS A 7 21.50 33.54 -12.93
CA LYS A 7 21.35 33.55 -14.40
C LYS A 7 20.79 32.23 -14.94
N GLN A 8 21.11 31.11 -14.28
CA GLN A 8 20.80 29.74 -14.74
C GLN A 8 19.64 29.07 -14.01
N TRP A 9 18.94 29.76 -13.09
CA TRP A 9 17.89 29.16 -12.26
C TRP A 9 16.79 28.46 -13.06
N PHE A 10 16.42 28.98 -14.23
CA PHE A 10 15.43 28.36 -15.10
C PHE A 10 15.93 27.04 -15.71
N GLY A 11 17.20 26.97 -16.11
CA GLY A 11 17.81 25.74 -16.60
C GLY A 11 17.90 24.66 -15.52
N ILE A 12 18.23 25.06 -14.29
CA ILE A 12 18.25 24.14 -13.13
C ILE A 12 16.84 23.62 -12.84
N LEU A 13 15.83 24.49 -12.86
CA LEU A 13 14.43 24.08 -12.64
C LEU A 13 13.95 23.10 -13.72
N SER A 14 14.23 23.40 -14.99
CA SER A 14 13.89 22.53 -16.12
C SER A 14 14.56 21.16 -16.01
N LEU A 15 15.81 21.11 -15.57
CA LEU A 15 16.55 19.86 -15.37
C LEU A 15 15.91 18.99 -14.27
N VAL A 16 15.59 19.60 -13.12
CA VAL A 16 14.94 18.88 -12.00
C VAL A 16 13.57 18.32 -12.41
N ILE A 17 12.76 19.12 -13.11
CA ILE A 17 11.46 18.68 -13.62
C ILE A 17 11.64 17.54 -14.63
N SER A 18 12.60 17.65 -15.55
CA SER A 18 12.84 16.63 -16.58
C SER A 18 13.29 15.30 -15.98
N ILE A 19 14.19 15.33 -14.99
CA ILE A 19 14.63 14.12 -14.27
C ILE A 19 13.44 13.50 -13.52
N GLY A 20 12.67 14.31 -12.78
CA GLY A 20 11.50 13.82 -12.05
C GLY A 20 10.46 13.18 -12.97
N LEU A 21 10.13 13.85 -14.09
CA LEU A 21 9.16 13.36 -15.07
C LEU A 21 9.65 12.11 -15.77
N SER A 22 10.93 12.07 -16.19
CA SER A 22 11.53 10.89 -16.83
C SER A 22 11.53 9.69 -15.90
N SER A 23 11.92 9.87 -14.62
CA SER A 23 11.89 8.80 -13.63
C SER A 23 10.46 8.31 -13.39
N TYR A 24 9.50 9.23 -13.27
CA TYR A 24 8.09 8.88 -13.13
C TYR A 24 7.55 8.08 -14.32
N MET A 25 7.83 8.52 -15.55
CA MET A 25 7.42 7.82 -16.76
C MET A 25 8.09 6.45 -16.87
N TYR A 26 9.38 6.34 -16.53
CA TYR A 26 10.09 5.08 -16.51
C TYR A 26 9.45 4.09 -15.53
N LEU A 27 9.25 4.49 -14.27
CA LEU A 27 8.59 3.66 -13.26
C LEU A 27 7.15 3.31 -13.66
N SER A 28 6.42 4.25 -14.25
CA SER A 28 5.06 4.03 -14.73
C SER A 28 5.00 3.18 -15.99
N SER A 29 6.09 3.01 -16.73
CA SER A 29 6.13 2.21 -17.95
C SER A 29 6.42 0.73 -17.68
N LYS A 30 6.92 0.40 -16.49
CA LYS A 30 7.16 -0.99 -16.09
C LYS A 30 5.83 -1.74 -15.97
N ILE A 31 5.69 -2.79 -16.77
CA ILE A 31 4.58 -3.73 -16.71
C ILE A 31 5.14 -5.00 -16.08
N GLU A 32 4.94 -5.11 -14.76
CA GLU A 32 5.43 -6.21 -13.94
C GLU A 32 4.28 -6.92 -13.23
N ARG A 33 4.52 -8.20 -12.89
CA ARG A 33 3.68 -8.98 -11.98
C ARG A 33 4.15 -8.67 -10.56
N VAL A 34 3.23 -8.36 -9.66
CA VAL A 34 3.58 -8.04 -8.27
C VAL A 34 2.57 -8.76 -7.36
N PRO A 35 2.80 -10.04 -7.07
CA PRO A 35 1.99 -10.77 -6.11
C PRO A 35 2.24 -10.21 -4.71
N VAL A 36 1.17 -9.93 -3.98
CA VAL A 36 1.22 -9.43 -2.60
C VAL A 36 0.50 -10.41 -1.69
N PHE A 37 1.14 -10.76 -0.58
CA PHE A 37 0.59 -11.64 0.43
C PHE A 37 0.65 -10.95 1.79
N LEU A 38 -0.52 -10.67 2.38
CA LEU A 38 -0.61 -10.11 3.72
C LEU A 38 -1.42 -11.01 4.63
N THR A 39 -0.85 -11.30 5.79
CA THR A 39 -1.53 -11.94 6.91
C THR A 39 -2.12 -10.90 7.84
N ASP A 40 -3.34 -11.15 8.34
CA ASP A 40 -3.91 -10.34 9.40
C ASP A 40 -3.09 -10.57 10.68
N PRO A 41 -2.49 -9.52 11.28
CA PRO A 41 -1.73 -9.69 12.51
C PRO A 41 -2.61 -10.13 13.69
N VAL A 42 -3.92 -9.91 13.61
CA VAL A 42 -4.86 -10.29 14.67
C VAL A 42 -5.36 -11.71 14.43
N GLN A 43 -4.83 -12.64 15.22
CA GLN A 43 -5.36 -14.00 15.30
C GLN A 43 -6.57 -14.04 16.23
N THR A 44 -7.67 -14.63 15.76
CA THR A 44 -8.91 -14.72 16.55
C THR A 44 -8.96 -16.07 17.26
N LEU A 45 -8.91 -16.07 18.58
CA LEU A 45 -9.17 -17.26 19.38
C LEU A 45 -10.67 -17.60 19.29
N VAL A 46 -11.00 -18.73 18.65
CA VAL A 46 -12.37 -19.22 18.49
C VAL A 46 -12.80 -20.00 19.74
N ALA A 47 -11.91 -20.87 20.24
CA ALA A 47 -12.14 -21.62 21.46
C ALA A 47 -10.81 -21.96 22.13
N ASN A 48 -10.78 -21.94 23.45
CA ASN A 48 -9.63 -22.37 24.24
C ASN A 48 -9.82 -23.84 24.62
N GLY A 49 -9.02 -24.74 24.05
CA GLY A 49 -9.12 -26.18 24.33
C GLY A 49 -8.26 -26.61 25.52
N ASP A 50 -7.44 -25.72 26.08
CA ASP A 50 -6.79 -25.96 27.35
C ASP A 50 -7.81 -25.81 28.49
N LYS A 51 -7.83 -26.81 29.38
CA LYS A 51 -8.88 -27.09 30.39
C LYS A 51 -9.19 -25.96 31.40
N LYS A 52 -8.67 -24.75 31.23
CA LYS A 52 -8.89 -23.59 32.10
C LYS A 52 -9.58 -22.40 31.43
N GLY A 53 -9.69 -22.35 30.09
CA GLY A 53 -10.19 -21.16 29.38
C GLY A 53 -11.71 -21.09 29.19
N SER A 54 -12.39 -22.23 29.14
CA SER A 54 -13.84 -22.29 28.97
C SER A 54 -14.39 -23.62 29.46
N GLU A 55 -14.94 -23.66 30.68
CA GLU A 55 -15.67 -24.83 31.19
C GLU A 55 -16.96 -25.11 30.41
N LYS A 56 -17.36 -24.23 29.48
CA LYS A 56 -18.69 -24.20 28.86
C LYS A 56 -18.71 -24.53 27.37
N ILE A 57 -17.58 -24.47 26.69
CA ILE A 57 -17.48 -24.65 25.24
C ILE A 57 -16.35 -25.63 24.95
N SER A 58 -16.69 -26.80 24.42
CA SER A 58 -15.76 -27.77 23.85
C SER A 58 -15.92 -27.78 22.34
N VAL A 59 -14.82 -27.92 21.62
CA VAL A 59 -14.83 -28.10 20.16
C VAL A 59 -14.50 -29.56 19.87
N ILE A 60 -15.35 -30.19 19.08
CA ILE A 60 -15.17 -31.58 18.63
C ILE A 60 -14.90 -31.59 17.13
N ASP A 61 -14.15 -32.59 16.69
CA ASP A 61 -13.95 -32.84 15.27
C ASP A 61 -15.17 -33.57 14.65
N ASN A 62 -15.12 -33.79 13.33
CA ASN A 62 -16.17 -34.52 12.61
C ASN A 62 -16.36 -35.97 13.08
N ASN A 63 -15.38 -36.54 13.78
CA ASN A 63 -15.40 -37.90 14.33
C ASN A 63 -15.81 -37.91 15.81
N SER A 64 -16.29 -36.79 16.35
CA SER A 64 -16.64 -36.60 17.77
C SER A 64 -15.47 -36.73 18.76
N ASN A 65 -14.23 -36.63 18.29
CA ASN A 65 -13.08 -36.51 19.19
C ASN A 65 -12.95 -35.06 19.67
N LEU A 66 -12.55 -34.90 20.93
CA LEU A 66 -12.24 -33.59 21.48
C LEU A 66 -10.98 -33.03 20.79
N ILE A 67 -11.06 -31.79 20.30
CA ILE A 67 -9.88 -31.08 19.80
C ILE A 67 -9.11 -30.55 21.02
N GLU A 68 -7.88 -31.04 21.17
CA GLU A 68 -6.95 -30.55 22.19
C GLU A 68 -6.24 -29.29 21.69
N GLY A 69 -6.04 -28.31 22.59
CA GLY A 69 -5.38 -27.04 22.28
C GLY A 69 -6.32 -25.92 21.79
N ASP A 70 -5.75 -24.75 21.56
CA ASP A 70 -6.50 -23.57 21.16
C ASP A 70 -6.92 -23.66 19.70
N VAL A 71 -8.20 -23.39 19.42
CA VAL A 71 -8.74 -23.27 18.07
C VAL A 71 -8.68 -21.81 17.67
N ILE A 72 -7.86 -21.52 16.66
CA ILE A 72 -7.53 -20.16 16.24
C ILE A 72 -7.91 -19.99 14.77
N ALA A 73 -8.48 -18.84 14.44
CA ALA A 73 -8.73 -18.42 13.08
C ALA A 73 -7.74 -17.33 12.67
N ILE A 74 -7.06 -17.54 11.55
CA ILE A 74 -6.19 -16.56 10.90
C ILE A 74 -6.74 -16.20 9.53
N LYS A 75 -6.64 -14.93 9.17
CA LYS A 75 -7.02 -14.41 7.85
C LYS A 75 -5.79 -14.01 7.07
N PHE A 76 -5.87 -14.14 5.77
CA PHE A 76 -4.85 -13.64 4.85
C PHE A 76 -5.49 -13.07 3.59
N ASN A 77 -4.72 -12.27 2.87
CA ASN A 77 -5.10 -11.63 1.64
C ASN A 77 -4.01 -11.88 0.60
N PHE A 78 -4.44 -12.23 -0.61
CA PHE A 78 -3.54 -12.41 -1.73
C PHE A 78 -4.10 -11.68 -2.94
N TRP A 79 -3.29 -10.83 -3.57
CA TRP A 79 -3.71 -10.05 -4.74
C TRP A 79 -2.54 -9.70 -5.65
N ASN A 80 -2.87 -9.21 -6.84
CA ASN A 80 -1.90 -8.68 -7.78
C ASN A 80 -1.92 -7.14 -7.77
N GLU A 81 -0.87 -6.53 -7.23
CA GLU A 81 -0.65 -5.07 -7.31
C GLU A 81 -0.02 -4.67 -8.65
N GLY A 82 0.55 -5.64 -9.37
CA GLY A 82 1.21 -5.46 -10.65
C GLY A 82 0.23 -5.09 -11.76
N ARG A 83 0.76 -4.47 -12.81
CA ARG A 83 -0.03 -4.15 -14.01
C ARG A 83 -0.12 -5.31 -14.99
N HIS A 84 0.77 -6.29 -14.85
CA HIS A 84 0.72 -7.52 -15.63
C HIS A 84 -0.20 -8.53 -14.94
N THR A 85 -1.05 -9.20 -15.72
CA THR A 85 -1.90 -10.28 -15.21
C THR A 85 -1.05 -11.47 -14.72
N ILE A 86 -1.46 -12.09 -13.62
CA ILE A 86 -0.89 -13.35 -13.13
C ILE A 86 -1.88 -14.46 -13.43
N LYS A 87 -1.47 -15.46 -14.20
CA LYS A 87 -2.28 -16.65 -14.50
C LYS A 87 -1.78 -17.84 -13.71
N SER A 88 -2.62 -18.86 -13.56
CA SER A 88 -2.20 -20.15 -12.97
C SER A 88 -1.01 -20.77 -13.72
N THR A 89 -0.91 -20.54 -15.03
CA THR A 89 0.20 -21.01 -15.87
C THR A 89 1.51 -20.27 -15.63
N ASP A 90 1.47 -19.12 -14.96
CA ASP A 90 2.65 -18.33 -14.63
C ASP A 90 3.28 -18.79 -13.30
N ILE A 91 2.69 -19.77 -12.61
CA ILE A 91 3.21 -20.35 -11.37
C ILE A 91 4.25 -21.42 -11.74
N LEU A 92 5.49 -21.22 -11.33
CA LEU A 92 6.60 -22.15 -11.59
C LEU A 92 6.72 -23.21 -10.49
N GLU A 93 6.50 -22.79 -9.24
CA GLU A 93 6.42 -23.67 -8.07
C GLU A 93 5.10 -23.45 -7.35
N ASP A 94 4.44 -24.55 -6.95
CA ASP A 94 3.14 -24.51 -6.29
C ASP A 94 3.14 -23.55 -5.09
N LEU A 95 2.07 -22.77 -4.98
CA LEU A 95 1.92 -21.80 -3.90
C LEU A 95 1.48 -22.52 -2.63
N VAL A 96 2.39 -22.66 -1.67
CA VAL A 96 2.15 -23.40 -0.43
C VAL A 96 2.07 -22.44 0.75
N LEU A 97 0.91 -22.44 1.39
CA LEU A 97 0.69 -21.78 2.68
C LEU A 97 1.12 -22.73 3.79
N THR A 98 2.01 -22.30 4.68
CA THR A 98 2.50 -23.10 5.80
C THR A 98 2.28 -22.39 7.13
N LEU A 99 1.73 -23.10 8.11
CA LEU A 99 1.62 -22.66 9.49
C LEU A 99 2.81 -23.20 10.30
N GLU A 100 3.65 -22.29 10.76
CA GLU A 100 4.82 -22.56 11.60
C GLU A 100 4.42 -22.44 13.08
N GLY A 101 4.37 -23.56 13.80
CA GLY A 101 4.04 -23.60 15.23
C GLY A 101 4.13 -25.02 15.82
N GLU A 102 3.94 -25.14 17.14
CA GLU A 102 3.92 -26.43 17.84
C GLU A 102 2.53 -27.08 17.73
N ASP A 103 2.50 -28.36 17.32
CA ASP A 103 1.30 -29.20 17.21
C ASP A 103 0.16 -28.55 16.40
N VAL A 104 0.51 -27.87 15.31
CA VAL A 104 -0.47 -27.22 14.43
C VAL A 104 -1.21 -28.25 13.59
N VAL A 105 -2.55 -28.21 13.66
CA VAL A 105 -3.43 -29.01 12.81
C VAL A 105 -4.51 -28.13 12.21
N ILE A 106 -4.51 -28.00 10.89
CA ILE A 106 -5.55 -27.31 10.12
C ILE A 106 -6.85 -28.11 10.21
N ARG A 107 -7.89 -27.42 10.68
CA ARG A 107 -9.24 -27.95 10.91
C ARG A 107 -10.20 -27.56 9.80
N ASP A 108 -10.10 -26.33 9.32
CA ASP A 108 -10.92 -25.83 8.21
C ASP A 108 -10.17 -24.75 7.42
N GLN A 109 -10.56 -24.60 6.15
CA GLN A 109 -10.01 -23.58 5.27
C GLN A 109 -11.07 -23.11 4.27
N ASN A 110 -11.18 -21.80 4.10
CA ASN A 110 -12.17 -21.24 3.19
C ASN A 110 -11.69 -19.93 2.53
N ILE A 111 -12.15 -19.68 1.30
CA ILE A 111 -12.07 -18.37 0.66
C ILE A 111 -13.29 -17.56 1.12
N ILE A 112 -13.05 -16.47 1.86
CA ILE A 112 -14.12 -15.67 2.48
C ILE A 112 -14.55 -14.47 1.63
N ALA A 113 -13.70 -14.05 0.70
CA ALA A 113 -13.99 -12.98 -0.23
C ALA A 113 -13.14 -13.12 -1.49
N SER A 114 -13.69 -12.74 -2.64
CA SER A 114 -12.94 -12.53 -3.87
C SER A 114 -13.42 -11.28 -4.57
N THR A 115 -12.51 -10.61 -5.28
CA THR A 115 -12.87 -9.49 -6.14
C THR A 115 -13.82 -9.89 -7.27
N ARG A 116 -13.64 -11.09 -7.84
CA ARG A 116 -14.44 -11.67 -8.94
C ARG A 116 -14.38 -13.20 -8.92
N ASP A 117 -15.32 -13.86 -8.26
CA ASP A 117 -15.31 -15.33 -8.05
C ASP A 117 -15.05 -16.15 -9.33
N ASN A 118 -15.70 -15.79 -10.44
CA ASN A 118 -15.60 -16.53 -11.71
C ASN A 118 -14.28 -16.30 -12.49
N VAL A 119 -13.55 -15.24 -12.18
CA VAL A 119 -12.29 -14.89 -12.85
C VAL A 119 -11.11 -15.35 -12.02
N VAL A 120 -11.15 -15.01 -10.73
CA VAL A 120 -10.11 -15.35 -9.76
C VAL A 120 -10.16 -16.83 -9.43
N SER A 121 -11.34 -17.38 -9.12
CA SER A 121 -11.56 -18.80 -8.84
C SER A 121 -10.52 -19.40 -7.89
N ALA A 122 -10.27 -18.69 -6.77
CA ALA A 122 -9.30 -19.11 -5.77
C ALA A 122 -9.78 -20.35 -5.03
N THR A 123 -8.87 -21.26 -4.71
CA THR A 123 -9.14 -22.48 -3.95
C THR A 123 -8.00 -22.77 -2.98
N LEU A 124 -8.36 -23.43 -1.87
CA LEU A 124 -7.43 -23.93 -0.87
C LEU A 124 -7.62 -25.43 -0.72
N THR A 125 -6.54 -26.19 -0.88
CA THR A 125 -6.56 -27.65 -0.72
C THR A 125 -5.55 -28.07 0.33
N LYS A 126 -5.98 -28.89 1.30
CA LYS A 126 -5.12 -29.38 2.37
C LYS A 126 -4.07 -30.36 1.80
N ILE A 127 -2.79 -30.08 2.05
CA ILE A 127 -1.68 -30.97 1.70
C ILE A 127 -1.39 -31.90 2.88
N ASN A 128 -1.22 -31.31 4.06
CA ASN A 128 -0.92 -31.99 5.32
C ASN A 128 -1.53 -31.18 6.49
N ASP A 129 -1.19 -31.53 7.73
CA ASP A 129 -1.77 -30.87 8.91
C ASP A 129 -1.35 -29.40 9.12
N SER A 130 -0.26 -28.94 8.53
CA SER A 130 0.21 -27.56 8.66
C SER A 130 0.32 -26.80 7.34
N SER A 131 0.01 -27.44 6.20
CA SER A 131 0.18 -26.84 4.88
C SER A 131 -1.06 -26.96 3.97
N LEU A 132 -1.32 -25.90 3.22
CA LEU A 132 -2.35 -25.82 2.17
C LEU A 132 -1.72 -25.45 0.83
N ASN A 133 -2.20 -26.04 -0.26
CA ASN A 133 -1.92 -25.56 -1.60
C ASN A 133 -2.93 -24.46 -1.93
N LEU A 134 -2.43 -23.33 -2.42
CA LEU A 134 -3.19 -22.17 -2.84
C LEU A 134 -3.23 -22.13 -4.37
N ASN A 135 -4.43 -22.20 -4.94
CA ASN A 135 -4.60 -22.10 -6.39
C ASN A 135 -5.57 -20.98 -6.75
N PHE A 136 -5.41 -20.45 -7.95
CA PHE A 136 -6.33 -19.49 -8.56
C PHE A 136 -6.20 -19.57 -10.08
N LYS A 137 -7.17 -19.03 -10.81
CA LYS A 137 -7.19 -19.04 -12.28
C LYS A 137 -6.47 -17.83 -12.87
N THR A 138 -6.87 -16.61 -12.47
CA THR A 138 -6.33 -15.36 -13.02
C THR A 138 -6.46 -14.21 -12.03
N LEU A 139 -5.41 -13.42 -11.87
CA LEU A 139 -5.39 -12.18 -11.11
C LEU A 139 -4.97 -11.03 -12.03
N GLU A 140 -5.93 -10.21 -12.45
CA GLU A 140 -5.63 -8.94 -13.12
C GLU A 140 -5.17 -7.88 -12.11
N ASN A 141 -4.84 -6.68 -12.59
CA ASN A 141 -4.47 -5.58 -11.71
C ASN A 141 -5.58 -5.30 -10.69
N SER A 142 -5.20 -5.29 -9.40
CA SER A 142 -6.09 -5.09 -8.27
C SER A 142 -7.16 -6.18 -8.08
N ASP A 143 -7.00 -7.34 -8.73
CA ASP A 143 -7.74 -8.54 -8.32
C ASP A 143 -7.04 -9.25 -7.19
N GLY A 144 -7.84 -9.84 -6.31
CA GLY A 144 -7.38 -10.68 -5.23
C GLY A 144 -8.52 -11.42 -4.56
N PHE A 145 -8.17 -12.08 -3.47
CA PHE A 145 -9.08 -12.78 -2.59
C PHE A 145 -8.54 -12.77 -1.16
N SER A 146 -9.44 -13.06 -0.23
CA SER A 146 -9.14 -13.22 1.19
C SER A 146 -9.50 -14.64 1.60
N GLY A 147 -8.58 -15.28 2.31
CA GLY A 147 -8.79 -16.61 2.88
C GLY A 147 -8.84 -16.58 4.40
N GLN A 148 -9.45 -17.60 4.97
CA GLN A 148 -9.43 -17.89 6.39
C GLN A 148 -8.99 -19.33 6.60
N ILE A 149 -8.10 -19.53 7.57
CA ILE A 149 -7.66 -20.85 8.01
C ILE A 149 -8.02 -20.96 9.49
N ILE A 150 -8.73 -22.04 9.84
CA ILE A 150 -9.00 -22.41 11.22
C ILE A 150 -8.10 -23.58 11.56
N TYR A 151 -7.28 -23.45 12.59
CA TYR A 151 -6.35 -24.48 13.03
C TYR A 151 -6.42 -24.65 14.54
N SER A 152 -6.01 -25.81 15.02
CA SER A 152 -5.73 -26.06 16.44
C SER A 152 -4.23 -26.07 16.67
N ALA A 153 -3.75 -25.46 17.74
CA ALA A 153 -2.35 -25.52 18.16
C ALA A 153 -2.21 -25.27 19.66
N LYS A 154 -1.04 -25.55 20.23
CA LYS A 154 -0.72 -25.17 21.63
C LYS A 154 -0.44 -23.67 21.82
N GLY A 155 -0.37 -22.90 20.73
CA GLY A 155 -0.11 -21.46 20.74
C GLY A 155 -0.38 -20.83 19.38
N SER A 156 0.06 -19.58 19.20
CA SER A 156 -0.03 -18.92 17.90
C SER A 156 0.90 -19.56 16.88
N ALA A 157 0.42 -19.72 15.64
CA ALA A 157 1.21 -20.18 14.52
C ALA A 157 1.44 -19.01 13.56
N LYS A 158 2.63 -18.94 12.97
CA LYS A 158 2.93 -17.95 11.94
C LYS A 158 2.57 -18.53 10.57
N LEU A 159 1.73 -17.82 9.82
CA LEU A 159 1.39 -18.20 8.44
C LEU A 159 2.41 -17.58 7.47
N SER A 160 3.04 -18.43 6.66
CA SER A 160 3.95 -18.07 5.57
C SER A 160 3.42 -18.61 4.23
N LEU A 161 3.82 -17.96 3.14
CA LEU A 161 3.53 -18.38 1.76
C LEU A 161 4.86 -18.60 1.05
N SER A 162 5.01 -19.73 0.36
CA SER A 162 6.14 -20.04 -0.53
C SER A 162 5.64 -20.39 -1.93
N GLY A 163 6.52 -20.27 -2.91
CA GLY A 163 6.27 -20.61 -4.31
C GLY A 163 6.72 -19.48 -5.24
N ASP A 164 6.85 -19.79 -6.52
CA ASP A 164 7.55 -18.95 -7.49
C ASP A 164 6.69 -18.65 -8.71
N PHE A 165 6.91 -17.47 -9.30
CA PHE A 165 6.20 -16.99 -10.48
C PHE A 165 7.16 -16.64 -11.62
N GLU A 166 6.73 -16.85 -12.85
CA GLU A 166 7.48 -16.44 -14.04
C GLU A 166 7.62 -14.91 -14.11
N GLY A 167 8.86 -14.43 -14.13
CA GLY A 167 9.18 -13.01 -14.26
C GLY A 167 8.97 -12.20 -12.98
N VAL A 168 8.92 -12.86 -11.83
CA VAL A 168 9.00 -12.27 -10.49
C VAL A 168 10.34 -12.74 -9.90
N GLU A 169 11.17 -11.85 -9.34
CA GLU A 169 12.47 -12.26 -8.81
C GLU A 169 12.29 -13.12 -7.53
N ASP A 170 13.24 -14.02 -7.25
CA ASP A 170 13.14 -14.98 -6.14
C ASP A 170 12.86 -14.27 -4.80
N ASN A 171 11.81 -14.70 -4.08
CA ASN A 171 11.30 -14.11 -2.82
C ASN A 171 10.55 -12.77 -2.94
N GLU A 172 10.13 -12.32 -4.13
CA GLU A 172 9.40 -11.06 -4.29
C GLU A 172 7.87 -11.15 -4.05
N ILE A 173 7.36 -12.21 -3.44
CA ILE A 173 6.00 -12.15 -2.89
C ILE A 173 6.02 -11.12 -1.77
N LEU A 174 5.51 -9.92 -2.05
CA LEU A 174 5.63 -8.79 -1.15
C LEU A 174 4.87 -9.08 0.14
N GLY A 175 5.61 -9.11 1.25
CA GLY A 175 5.07 -9.10 2.59
C GLY A 175 4.83 -7.67 3.09
N ASP A 176 4.42 -7.56 4.35
CA ASP A 176 4.04 -6.29 4.99
C ASP A 176 5.18 -5.25 4.96
N LYS A 177 6.41 -5.68 5.30
CA LYS A 177 7.59 -4.81 5.32
C LYS A 177 8.01 -4.33 3.93
N ASP A 178 7.91 -5.21 2.93
CA ASP A 178 8.33 -4.88 1.56
C ASP A 178 7.33 -3.93 0.91
N LEU A 179 6.04 -4.11 1.22
CA LEU A 179 4.99 -3.20 0.81
C LEU A 179 5.20 -1.80 1.42
N GLU A 180 5.48 -1.70 2.73
CA GLU A 180 5.78 -0.42 3.38
C GLU A 180 6.97 0.31 2.74
N ASN A 181 8.05 -0.43 2.44
CA ASN A 181 9.22 0.16 1.77
C ASN A 181 8.87 0.60 0.35
N ARG A 182 8.20 -0.25 -0.45
CA ARG A 182 7.78 0.10 -1.81
C ARG A 182 6.86 1.33 -1.82
N ILE A 183 5.93 1.41 -0.89
CA ILE A 183 5.04 2.56 -0.65
C ILE A 183 5.86 3.82 -0.37
N PHE A 184 6.83 3.71 0.54
CA PHE A 184 7.68 4.84 0.93
C PHE A 184 8.39 5.39 -0.30
N TRP A 185 9.02 4.55 -1.13
CA TRP A 185 9.70 5.01 -2.35
C TRP A 185 8.72 5.52 -3.42
N ARG A 186 7.56 4.88 -3.60
CA ARG A 186 6.54 5.26 -4.59
C ARG A 186 5.92 6.63 -4.32
N TRP A 187 5.67 6.97 -3.05
CA TRP A 187 4.95 8.18 -2.68
C TRP A 187 5.85 9.26 -2.07
N TYR A 188 6.75 8.90 -1.17
CA TYR A 188 7.52 9.88 -0.39
C TYR A 188 8.55 10.62 -1.25
N ILE A 189 9.17 9.96 -2.24
CA ILE A 189 10.16 10.59 -3.12
C ILE A 189 9.53 11.61 -4.07
N PRO A 190 8.46 11.27 -4.82
CA PRO A 190 7.78 12.28 -5.63
C PRO A 190 7.29 13.46 -4.78
N ILE A 191 6.74 13.18 -3.59
CA ILE A 191 6.31 14.24 -2.65
C ILE A 191 7.50 15.13 -2.28
N THR A 192 8.63 14.57 -1.83
CA THR A 192 9.81 15.36 -1.44
C THR A 192 10.42 16.13 -2.63
N ILE A 193 10.47 15.55 -3.83
CA ILE A 193 10.92 16.26 -5.05
C ILE A 193 9.99 17.43 -5.36
N ILE A 194 8.66 17.22 -5.34
CA ILE A 194 7.70 18.30 -5.59
C ILE A 194 7.78 19.36 -4.48
N SER A 195 8.03 18.98 -3.22
CA SER A 195 8.28 19.94 -2.13
C SER A 195 9.46 20.84 -2.44
N ILE A 196 10.57 20.26 -2.89
CA ILE A 196 11.78 21.01 -3.27
C ILE A 196 11.46 21.96 -4.44
N ILE A 197 10.76 21.49 -5.47
CA ILE A 197 10.33 22.31 -6.62
C ILE A 197 9.42 23.46 -6.16
N ALA A 198 8.48 23.19 -5.25
CA ALA A 198 7.57 24.20 -4.70
C ALA A 198 8.32 25.28 -3.91
N ILE A 199 9.28 24.88 -3.06
CA ILE A 199 10.15 25.80 -2.32
C ILE A 199 11.00 26.65 -3.27
N LEU A 200 11.61 26.03 -4.28
CA LEU A 200 12.39 26.77 -5.28
C LEU A 200 11.52 27.74 -6.09
N SER A 201 10.30 27.33 -6.44
CA SER A 201 9.33 28.16 -7.15
C SER A 201 8.86 29.34 -6.30
N PHE A 202 8.63 29.13 -5.00
CA PHE A 202 8.31 30.19 -4.03
C PHE A 202 9.37 31.29 -4.03
N PHE A 203 10.65 30.93 -3.93
CA PHE A 203 11.74 31.91 -4.00
C PHE A 203 11.86 32.55 -5.38
N GLY A 204 11.58 31.79 -6.45
CA GLY A 204 11.52 32.30 -7.83
C GLY A 204 10.46 33.38 -8.01
N VAL A 205 9.25 33.18 -7.48
CA VAL A 205 8.14 34.15 -7.53
C VAL A 205 8.52 35.42 -6.77
N ILE A 206 9.06 35.31 -5.56
CA ILE A 206 9.51 36.47 -4.78
C ILE A 206 10.58 37.27 -5.56
N ALA A 207 11.55 36.57 -6.15
CA ALA A 207 12.61 37.22 -6.94
C ALA A 207 12.08 37.90 -8.20
N LEU A 208 11.13 37.25 -8.92
CA LEU A 208 10.48 37.80 -10.10
C LEU A 208 9.66 39.05 -9.74
N PHE A 209 8.86 38.98 -8.68
CA PHE A 209 8.05 40.09 -8.20
C PHE A 209 8.93 41.28 -7.79
N THR A 210 10.03 41.01 -7.06
CA THR A 210 11.04 42.01 -6.72
C THR A 210 11.62 42.66 -7.98
N LYS A 211 11.98 41.87 -9.00
CA LYS A 211 12.51 42.39 -10.27
C LYS A 211 11.49 43.26 -11.01
N ILE A 212 10.23 42.81 -11.11
CA ILE A 212 9.14 43.59 -11.74
C ILE A 212 8.97 44.91 -11.01
N THR A 213 8.91 44.91 -9.68
CA THR A 213 8.74 46.15 -8.90
C THR A 213 9.92 47.09 -9.05
N ASN A 214 11.15 46.59 -9.22
CA ASN A 214 12.31 47.43 -9.51
C ASN A 214 12.25 48.05 -10.92
N VAL A 215 11.79 47.30 -11.93
CA VAL A 215 11.64 47.78 -13.31
C VAL A 215 10.48 48.79 -13.44
N VAL A 216 9.36 48.54 -12.76
CA VAL A 216 8.24 49.49 -12.71
C VAL A 216 8.62 50.72 -11.88
N GLY A 217 9.28 50.51 -10.74
CA GLY A 217 9.73 51.56 -9.84
C GLY A 217 10.77 52.50 -10.44
N SER A 218 11.57 52.07 -11.42
CA SER A 218 12.49 52.97 -12.13
C SER A 218 11.79 53.96 -13.06
N LYS A 219 10.51 53.74 -13.38
CA LYS A 219 9.67 54.64 -14.19
C LYS A 219 8.75 55.53 -13.35
N LEU A 220 8.74 55.35 -12.03
CA LEU A 220 7.86 56.07 -11.11
C LEU A 220 8.64 57.15 -10.34
N ASN A 221 7.91 58.17 -9.87
CA ASN A 221 8.45 59.19 -8.98
C ASN A 221 8.81 58.59 -7.60
N ASP A 222 9.78 59.16 -6.88
CA ASP A 222 10.36 58.54 -5.67
C ASP A 222 9.33 58.20 -4.59
N SER A 223 8.28 59.02 -4.44
CA SER A 223 7.16 58.78 -3.51
C SER A 223 6.37 57.52 -3.86
N HIS A 224 6.10 57.26 -5.15
CA HIS A 224 5.37 56.07 -5.59
C HIS A 224 6.24 54.81 -5.54
N LYS A 225 7.55 54.96 -5.79
CA LYS A 225 8.52 53.87 -5.75
C LYS A 225 8.64 53.28 -4.34
N SER A 226 8.75 54.12 -3.30
CA SER A 226 8.85 53.65 -1.91
C SER A 226 7.58 52.92 -1.46
N LYS A 227 6.40 53.42 -1.85
CA LYS A 227 5.10 52.81 -1.57
C LYS A 227 4.90 51.48 -2.29
N LEU A 228 5.38 51.36 -3.54
CA LEU A 228 5.34 50.09 -4.28
C LEU A 228 6.26 49.03 -3.65
N GLN A 229 7.47 49.43 -3.24
CA GLN A 229 8.45 48.53 -2.63
C GLN A 229 8.04 48.05 -1.24
N SER A 230 7.31 48.86 -0.47
CA SER A 230 6.79 48.44 0.85
C SER A 230 5.66 47.43 0.73
N LEU A 231 4.86 47.49 -0.35
CA LEU A 231 3.74 46.57 -0.62
C LEU A 231 4.17 45.27 -1.31
N SER A 232 5.24 45.27 -2.10
CA SER A 232 5.61 44.11 -2.92
C SER A 232 6.12 42.92 -2.09
N LYS A 233 6.85 43.18 -1.01
CA LYS A 233 7.34 42.15 -0.09
C LYS A 233 6.20 41.38 0.60
N PRO A 234 5.24 42.03 1.30
CA PRO A 234 4.15 41.32 1.95
C PRO A 234 3.28 40.58 0.96
N ILE A 235 2.96 41.15 -0.21
CA ILE A 235 2.16 40.47 -1.25
C ILE A 235 2.88 39.21 -1.75
N GLY A 236 4.19 39.29 -2.03
CA GLY A 236 4.98 38.14 -2.46
C GLY A 236 5.05 37.04 -1.39
N ILE A 237 5.21 37.42 -0.12
CA ILE A 237 5.20 36.48 1.02
C ILE A 237 3.82 35.83 1.14
N THR A 238 2.73 36.60 1.13
CA THR A 238 1.36 36.07 1.26
C THR A 238 1.02 35.11 0.12
N ALA A 239 1.30 35.47 -1.13
CA ALA A 239 1.08 34.60 -2.29
C ALA A 239 1.85 33.28 -2.16
N GLY A 240 3.10 33.37 -1.71
CA GLY A 240 3.91 32.20 -1.51
C GLY A 240 3.45 31.30 -0.33
N VAL A 241 2.95 31.89 0.77
CA VAL A 241 2.35 31.13 1.89
C VAL A 241 1.11 30.38 1.44
N ILE A 242 0.22 31.03 0.68
CA ILE A 242 -0.98 30.38 0.11
C ILE A 242 -0.59 29.17 -0.75
N PHE A 243 0.42 29.34 -1.62
CA PHE A 243 0.92 28.25 -2.45
C PHE A 243 1.50 27.10 -1.62
N PHE A 244 2.30 27.40 -0.60
CA PHE A 244 2.86 26.39 0.31
C PHE A 244 1.78 25.61 1.06
N LEU A 245 0.75 26.29 1.58
CA LEU A 245 -0.37 25.64 2.26
C LEU A 245 -1.18 24.75 1.33
N ALA A 246 -1.47 25.21 0.11
CA ALA A 246 -2.14 24.40 -0.91
C ALA A 246 -1.33 23.14 -1.24
N TYR A 247 -0.01 23.28 -1.37
CA TYR A 247 0.91 22.16 -1.58
C TYR A 247 0.89 21.17 -0.41
N MET A 248 0.97 21.66 0.84
CA MET A 248 0.92 20.81 2.03
C MET A 248 -0.38 20.01 2.10
N GLY A 249 -1.53 20.62 1.76
CA GLY A 249 -2.81 19.91 1.70
C GLY A 249 -2.83 18.79 0.65
N PHE A 250 -2.20 18.99 -0.50
CA PHE A 250 -2.07 17.94 -1.52
C PHE A 250 -1.12 16.82 -1.07
N ALA A 251 0.02 17.17 -0.48
CA ALA A 251 1.01 16.20 0.00
C ALA A 251 0.46 15.33 1.14
N THR A 252 -0.28 15.90 2.09
CA THR A 252 -0.90 15.13 3.18
C THR A 252 -1.98 14.20 2.65
N GLN A 253 -2.80 14.62 1.69
CA GLN A 253 -3.80 13.74 1.07
C GLN A 253 -3.13 12.56 0.36
N ALA A 254 -2.05 12.80 -0.38
CA ALA A 254 -1.28 11.75 -1.05
C ALA A 254 -0.66 10.76 -0.03
N ALA A 255 -0.10 11.27 1.08
CA ALA A 255 0.48 10.44 2.13
C ALA A 255 -0.57 9.59 2.87
N VAL A 256 -1.77 10.14 3.13
CA VAL A 256 -2.87 9.40 3.76
C VAL A 256 -3.36 8.27 2.86
N ASN A 257 -3.46 8.54 1.56
CA ASN A 257 -3.89 7.53 0.58
C ASN A 257 -2.85 6.40 0.41
N GLY A 258 -1.58 6.65 0.71
CA GLY A 258 -0.49 5.67 0.53
C GLY A 258 -0.26 4.67 1.68
N LYS A 259 -1.06 4.63 2.75
CA LYS A 259 -0.83 3.63 3.84
C LYS A 259 -1.08 2.20 3.35
N ALA A 260 -0.28 1.22 3.79
CA ALA A 260 -0.37 -0.20 3.39
C ALA A 260 -1.78 -0.80 3.54
N LEU A 261 -2.49 -0.50 4.64
CA LEU A 261 -3.88 -0.92 4.85
C LEU A 261 -4.86 -0.31 3.82
N ASN A 262 -4.50 0.84 3.23
CA ASN A 262 -5.27 1.45 2.15
C ASN A 262 -4.96 0.85 0.79
N GLU A 263 -3.88 0.07 0.63
CA GLU A 263 -3.47 -0.51 -0.65
C GLU A 263 -4.15 -1.84 -0.98
N MET A 264 -4.85 -2.46 -0.02
CA MET A 264 -5.79 -3.53 -0.38
C MET A 264 -6.77 -2.98 -1.44
N PRO A 265 -7.01 -3.69 -2.55
CA PRO A 265 -7.94 -3.24 -3.57
C PRO A 265 -9.29 -2.86 -2.96
N GLU A 266 -9.83 -1.69 -3.29
CA GLU A 266 -11.14 -1.24 -2.80
C GLU A 266 -12.24 -2.28 -3.06
N LYS A 267 -12.11 -3.01 -4.18
CA LYS A 267 -12.97 -4.15 -4.51
C LYS A 267 -12.89 -5.26 -3.45
N LEU A 268 -11.68 -5.59 -2.99
CA LEU A 268 -11.47 -6.63 -1.98
C LEU A 268 -11.93 -6.16 -0.59
N LYS A 269 -11.65 -4.89 -0.22
CA LYS A 269 -12.19 -4.30 1.00
C LYS A 269 -13.72 -4.32 1.02
N SER A 270 -14.34 -3.93 -0.10
CA SER A 270 -15.80 -3.93 -0.25
C SER A 270 -16.36 -5.36 -0.13
N ALA A 271 -15.71 -6.34 -0.76
CA ALA A 271 -16.10 -7.74 -0.64
C ALA A 271 -16.01 -8.25 0.80
N LEU A 272 -14.96 -7.87 1.55
CA LEU A 272 -14.83 -8.21 2.97
C LEU A 272 -15.94 -7.59 3.83
N VAL A 273 -16.28 -6.31 3.59
CA VAL A 273 -17.36 -5.61 4.30
C VAL A 273 -18.72 -6.25 3.98
N GLU A 274 -18.96 -6.60 2.72
CA GLU A 274 -20.18 -7.27 2.29
C GLU A 274 -20.33 -8.65 2.96
N THR A 275 -19.27 -9.46 2.96
CA THR A 275 -19.27 -10.76 3.65
C THR A 275 -19.53 -10.58 5.15
N SER A 276 -18.89 -9.60 5.79
CA SER A 276 -19.12 -9.31 7.22
C SER A 276 -20.58 -8.94 7.52
N ASN A 277 -21.19 -8.08 6.69
CA ASN A 277 -22.57 -7.66 6.85
C ASN A 277 -23.56 -8.81 6.62
N ARG A 278 -23.29 -9.71 5.66
CA ARG A 278 -24.11 -10.90 5.41
C ARG A 278 -24.14 -11.84 6.61
N VAL A 279 -23.00 -12.01 7.29
CA VAL A 279 -22.93 -12.82 8.51
C VAL A 279 -23.71 -12.16 9.66
N ALA A 280 -23.62 -10.84 9.80
CA ALA A 280 -24.32 -10.11 10.86
C ALA A 280 -25.84 -10.03 10.68
N GLY A 281 -26.33 -9.95 9.43
CA GLY A 281 -27.77 -9.86 9.12
C GLY A 281 -28.51 -11.20 9.00
N GLY A 282 -27.78 -12.32 9.06
CA GLY A 282 -28.33 -13.67 8.97
C GLY A 282 -28.60 -14.35 10.31
N VAL A 283 -28.49 -13.61 11.43
CA VAL A 283 -28.75 -14.08 12.81
C VAL A 283 -30.11 -13.59 13.29
#